data_AF-A0A8T4M7Q1-F1
#
_entry.id   AF-A0A8T4M7Q1-F1
#
_cell.length_a   1.000
_cell.length_b   1.000
_cell.length_c   1.000
_cell.angle_alpha   90.00
_cell.angle_beta   90.00
_cell.angle_gamma   90.00
#
_symmetry.space_group_name_H-M   'P 1'
#
loop_
_entity.id
_entity.type
_entity.pdbx_description
1 polymer ?
#
loop_
_entity_poly.entity_id
_entity_poly.type
_entity_poly.pdbx_seq_one_letter_code
_entity_poly.pdbx_strand_id
1 'polypeptide(L)'
;MADITILQHWILTKFAFPFLLVFFLVYAILEKTKVLGDNKHQVNALVAFVIGLIFVGFAYPKEVVENLILFLTVALVVVFVALLLWGFVTGGEAKISNNKIKALTAGAVIIVTIIAVIWATGTDNEIIDFFFYQSWSKAFWTNVVFVVAIATALALVLRSSSGGN
;
A
#
# COMPACT_ATOMS: atom_id res chain seq x y z
N MET A 1 -28.82 -13.36 -3.97
CA MET A 1 -28.08 -13.58 -2.70
C MET A 1 -26.69 -14.00 -3.13
N ALA A 2 -25.62 -13.36 -2.65
CA ALA A 2 -24.28 -13.71 -3.10
C ALA A 2 -23.96 -15.15 -2.66
N ASP A 3 -23.48 -15.97 -3.59
CA ASP A 3 -23.10 -17.36 -3.30
C ASP A 3 -21.91 -17.35 -2.34
N ILE A 4 -22.15 -17.79 -1.10
CA ILE A 4 -21.12 -17.91 -0.07
C ILE A 4 -20.27 -19.12 -0.44
N THR A 5 -19.10 -18.89 -1.01
CA THR A 5 -18.14 -19.97 -1.26
C THR A 5 -17.65 -20.55 0.07
N ILE A 6 -17.21 -21.82 0.07
CA ILE A 6 -16.68 -22.46 1.29
C ILE A 6 -15.58 -21.63 1.95
N LEU A 7 -14.75 -20.94 1.14
CA LEU A 7 -13.66 -20.08 1.60
C LEU A 7 -14.11 -18.76 2.22
N GLN A 8 -15.33 -18.32 1.91
CA GLN A 8 -15.95 -17.09 2.46
C GLN A 8 -16.81 -17.37 3.68
N HIS A 9 -16.96 -18.64 4.08
CA HIS A 9 -17.76 -19.00 5.24
C HIS A 9 -17.22 -18.30 6.50
N TRP A 10 -18.13 -17.79 7.33
CA TRP A 10 -17.80 -16.98 8.51
C TRP A 10 -16.82 -17.69 9.45
N ILE A 11 -16.91 -19.01 9.60
CA ILE A 11 -15.97 -19.78 10.44
C ILE A 11 -14.53 -19.71 9.93
N LEU A 12 -14.32 -19.59 8.61
CA LEU A 12 -12.99 -19.48 8.04
C LEU A 12 -12.49 -18.05 8.12
N THR A 13 -13.27 -17.10 7.62
CA THR A 13 -12.86 -15.70 7.53
C THR A 13 -12.76 -15.01 8.88
N LYS A 14 -13.64 -15.35 9.83
CA LYS A 14 -13.74 -14.73 11.15
C LYS A 14 -13.06 -15.54 12.26
N PHE A 15 -12.53 -16.73 11.99
CA PHE A 15 -11.89 -17.54 13.03
C PHE A 15 -10.67 -18.28 12.51
N ALA A 16 -10.82 -19.19 11.54
CA ALA A 16 -9.72 -20.05 11.13
C ALA A 16 -8.54 -19.28 10.50
N PHE A 17 -8.81 -18.33 9.61
CA PHE A 17 -7.74 -17.56 8.95
C PHE A 17 -6.99 -16.62 9.91
N PRO A 18 -7.66 -15.82 10.76
CA PRO A 18 -6.96 -15.03 11.78
C PRO A 18 -6.15 -15.91 12.74
N PHE A 19 -6.71 -17.04 13.17
CA PHE A 19 -6.03 -18.02 14.03
C PHE A 19 -4.76 -18.55 13.36
N LEU A 20 -4.87 -19.07 12.13
CA LEU A 20 -3.75 -19.65 11.39
C LEU A 20 -2.65 -18.61 11.14
N LEU A 21 -3.03 -17.38 10.79
CA LEU A 21 -2.08 -16.29 10.57
C LEU A 21 -1.25 -16.03 11.83
N VAL A 22 -1.90 -15.83 12.98
CA VAL A 22 -1.23 -15.55 14.25
C VAL A 22 -0.41 -16.76 14.70
N PHE A 23 -0.97 -17.96 14.60
CA PHE A 23 -0.28 -19.22 14.90
C PHE A 23 1.02 -19.34 14.11
N PHE A 24 0.99 -19.19 12.78
CA PHE A 24 2.17 -19.33 11.94
C PHE A 24 3.19 -18.22 12.18
N LEU A 25 2.75 -16.97 12.36
CA LEU A 25 3.65 -15.85 12.64
C LEU A 25 4.37 -16.04 13.97
N VAL A 26 3.64 -16.35 15.04
CA VAL A 26 4.23 -16.58 16.36
C VAL A 26 5.15 -17.80 16.33
N TYR A 27 4.75 -18.89 15.70
CA TYR A 27 5.59 -20.07 15.53
C TYR A 27 6.89 -19.74 14.80
N ALA A 28 6.80 -19.05 13.66
CA ALA A 28 7.97 -18.64 12.88
C ALA A 28 8.91 -17.71 13.67
N ILE A 29 8.36 -16.78 14.46
CA ILE A 29 9.14 -15.90 15.33
C ILE A 29 9.84 -16.73 16.41
N LEU A 30 9.16 -17.64 17.09
CA LEU A 30 9.74 -18.48 18.14
C LEU A 30 10.85 -19.39 17.59
N GLU A 31 10.65 -19.98 16.41
CA GLU A 31 11.66 -20.79 15.72
C GLU A 31 12.88 -19.97 15.30
N LYS A 32 12.67 -18.77 14.76
CA LYS A 32 13.76 -17.90 14.30
C LYS A 32 14.55 -17.30 15.46
N THR A 33 13.87 -16.94 16.55
CA THR A 33 14.49 -16.29 17.72
C THR A 33 15.04 -17.28 18.73
N LYS A 34 14.58 -18.55 18.69
CA LYS A 34 14.99 -19.62 19.60
C LYS A 34 14.79 -19.25 21.08
N VAL A 35 13.77 -18.46 21.38
CA VAL A 35 13.56 -17.88 22.72
C VAL A 35 13.32 -18.94 23.80
N LEU A 36 12.75 -20.09 23.42
CA LEU A 36 12.50 -21.23 24.32
C LEU A 36 13.64 -22.27 24.29
N GLY A 37 14.73 -21.98 23.58
CA GLY A 37 15.89 -22.85 23.40
C GLY A 37 15.90 -23.56 22.04
N ASP A 38 17.04 -24.20 21.75
CA ASP A 38 17.25 -24.95 20.51
C ASP A 38 16.43 -26.26 20.45
N ASN A 39 16.00 -26.63 19.24
CA ASN A 39 15.26 -27.86 18.94
C ASN A 39 13.94 -28.03 19.71
N LYS A 40 13.31 -26.93 20.16
CA LYS A 40 12.03 -26.94 20.90
C LYS A 40 10.80 -26.79 20.00
N HIS A 41 10.80 -27.44 18.84
CA HIS A 41 9.76 -27.28 17.82
C HIS A 41 8.35 -27.58 18.32
N GLN A 42 8.17 -28.66 19.09
CA GLN A 42 6.86 -29.05 19.64
C GLN A 42 6.35 -28.01 20.65
N VAL A 43 7.24 -27.49 21.50
CA VAL A 43 6.90 -26.48 22.49
C VAL A 43 6.56 -25.16 21.80
N ASN A 44 7.36 -24.74 20.82
CA ASN A 44 7.10 -23.55 20.02
C ASN A 44 5.74 -23.63 19.33
N ALA A 45 5.41 -24.78 18.73
CA ALA A 45 4.10 -25.00 18.10
C ALA A 45 2.96 -24.92 19.11
N LEU A 46 3.09 -25.56 20.28
CA LEU A 46 2.05 -25.55 21.30
C LEU A 46 1.83 -24.15 21.89
N VAL A 47 2.91 -23.40 22.13
CA VAL A 47 2.85 -22.01 22.59
C VAL A 47 2.19 -21.12 21.54
N ALA A 48 2.61 -21.22 20.28
CA ALA A 48 2.00 -20.47 19.18
C ALA A 48 0.52 -20.83 18.99
N PHE A 49 0.15 -22.09 19.17
CA PHE A 49 -1.23 -22.58 19.08
C PHE A 49 -2.11 -21.96 20.17
N VAL A 50 -1.65 -21.99 21.42
CA VAL A 50 -2.35 -21.36 22.54
C VAL A 50 -2.49 -19.87 22.34
N ILE A 51 -1.42 -19.18 21.91
CA ILE A 51 -1.46 -17.73 21.62
C ILE A 51 -2.47 -17.43 20.49
N GLY A 52 -2.46 -18.22 19.41
CA GLY A 52 -3.42 -18.10 18.32
C GLY A 52 -4.86 -18.28 18.78
N LEU A 53 -5.15 -19.27 19.64
CA LEU A 53 -6.48 -19.51 20.19
C LEU A 53 -6.95 -18.38 21.12
N ILE A 54 -6.06 -17.91 22.00
CA ILE A 54 -6.33 -16.75 22.87
C ILE A 54 -6.67 -15.55 21.99
N PHE A 55 -5.89 -15.31 20.94
CA PHE A 55 -6.06 -14.19 20.03
C PHE A 55 -7.46 -14.16 19.40
N VAL A 56 -7.93 -15.28 18.86
CA VAL A 56 -9.28 -15.36 18.24
C VAL A 56 -10.42 -15.43 19.25
N GLY A 57 -10.11 -15.72 20.51
CA GLY A 57 -11.08 -15.71 21.62
C GLY A 57 -11.53 -14.31 22.03
N PHE A 58 -10.78 -13.26 21.68
CA PHE A 58 -11.15 -11.87 21.98
C PHE A 58 -11.67 -11.15 20.73
N ALA A 59 -12.80 -10.45 20.86
CA ALA A 59 -13.46 -9.76 19.75
C ALA A 59 -12.61 -8.63 19.14
N TYR A 60 -11.97 -7.81 19.97
CA TYR A 60 -11.22 -6.64 19.52
C TYR A 60 -9.90 -6.97 18.78
N PRO A 61 -9.01 -7.87 19.27
CA PRO A 61 -7.82 -8.28 18.52
C PRO A 61 -8.16 -8.90 17.16
N LYS A 62 -9.24 -9.68 17.09
CA LYS A 62 -9.74 -10.24 15.84
C LYS A 62 -10.12 -9.16 14.82
N GLU A 63 -10.84 -8.12 15.21
CA GLU A 63 -11.18 -7.01 14.31
C GLU A 63 -9.93 -6.28 13.80
N VAL A 64 -8.93 -6.08 14.66
CA VAL A 64 -7.64 -5.50 14.25
C VAL A 64 -6.97 -6.38 13.19
N VAL A 65 -6.91 -7.70 13.36
CA VAL A 65 -6.31 -8.59 12.36
C VAL A 65 -7.13 -8.71 11.09
N GLU A 66 -8.46 -8.65 11.15
CA GLU A 66 -9.28 -8.59 9.93
C GLU A 66 -8.96 -7.35 9.10
N ASN A 67 -8.81 -6.19 9.74
CA ASN A 67 -8.38 -4.95 9.08
C ASN A 67 -6.93 -5.06 8.56
N LEU A 68 -6.04 -5.70 9.32
CA LEU A 68 -4.67 -5.94 8.89
C LEU A 68 -4.57 -6.94 7.74
N ILE A 69 -5.44 -7.95 7.63
CA ILE A 69 -5.47 -8.90 6.51
C ILE A 69 -5.81 -8.17 5.22
N LEU A 70 -6.80 -7.28 5.26
CA LEU A 70 -7.17 -6.44 4.12
C LEU A 70 -5.98 -5.57 3.71
N PHE A 71 -5.33 -4.90 4.69
CA PHE A 71 -4.14 -4.11 4.45
C PHE A 71 -2.96 -4.95 3.91
N LEU A 72 -2.62 -6.09 4.52
CA LEU A 72 -1.52 -6.96 4.13
C LEU A 72 -1.71 -7.54 2.73
N THR A 73 -2.93 -7.95 2.39
CA THR A 73 -3.24 -8.51 1.07
C THR A 73 -3.08 -7.45 0.00
N VAL A 74 -3.66 -6.26 0.20
CA VAL A 74 -3.51 -5.14 -0.73
C VAL A 74 -2.06 -4.69 -0.79
N ALA A 75 -1.41 -4.48 0.35
CA ALA A 75 -0.02 -4.04 0.44
C ALA A 75 0.94 -5.02 -0.23
N LEU A 76 0.75 -6.33 -0.08
CA LEU A 76 1.59 -7.34 -0.71
C LEU A 76 1.44 -7.31 -2.23
N VAL A 77 0.22 -7.21 -2.76
CA VAL A 77 -0.03 -7.06 -4.20
C VAL A 77 0.58 -5.76 -4.72
N VAL A 78 0.40 -4.65 -3.99
CA VAL A 78 0.94 -3.34 -4.33
C VAL A 78 2.46 -3.36 -4.36
N VAL A 79 3.10 -3.88 -3.31
CA VAL A 79 4.57 -4.02 -3.22
C VAL A 79 5.06 -4.94 -4.34
N PHE A 80 4.37 -6.05 -4.62
CA PHE A 80 4.73 -6.93 -5.72
C PHE A 80 4.68 -6.20 -7.07
N VAL A 81 3.59 -5.49 -7.38
CA VAL A 81 3.47 -4.71 -8.62
C VAL A 81 4.51 -3.60 -8.67
N ALA A 82 4.74 -2.89 -7.57
CA ALA A 82 5.74 -1.83 -7.49
C ALA A 82 7.14 -2.37 -7.74
N LEU A 83 7.52 -3.49 -7.11
CA LEU A 83 8.81 -4.15 -7.32
C LEU A 83 8.96 -4.72 -8.74
N LEU A 84 7.88 -5.22 -9.33
CA LEU A 84 7.86 -5.70 -10.72
C LEU A 84 8.13 -4.53 -11.70
N LEU A 85 7.37 -3.44 -11.55
CA LEU A 85 7.56 -2.22 -12.33
C LEU A 85 8.94 -1.60 -12.09
N TRP A 86 9.41 -1.59 -10.84
CA TRP A 86 10.76 -1.13 -10.47
C TRP A 86 11.84 -1.99 -11.12
N GLY A 87 11.66 -3.31 -11.16
CA GLY A 87 12.55 -4.25 -11.84
C GLY A 87 12.70 -3.93 -13.33
N PHE A 88 11.63 -3.52 -14.00
CA PHE A 88 11.69 -3.03 -15.39
C PHE A 88 12.50 -1.73 -15.54
N VAL A 89 12.47 -0.85 -14.54
CA VAL A 89 13.21 0.42 -14.57
C VAL A 89 14.70 0.25 -14.23
N THR A 90 15.02 -0.55 -13.21
CA THR A 90 16.38 -0.63 -12.67
C THR A 90 17.26 -1.65 -13.37
N GLY A 91 16.72 -2.68 -14.02
CA GLY A 91 17.49 -3.49 -14.97
C GLY A 91 17.22 -5.00 -14.99
N GLY A 92 15.98 -5.42 -15.20
CA GLY A 92 15.69 -6.71 -15.85
C GLY A 92 16.15 -6.73 -17.33
N GLU A 93 15.79 -7.76 -18.09
CA GLU A 93 16.20 -7.94 -19.49
C GLU A 93 15.84 -6.75 -20.40
N ALA A 94 14.81 -5.97 -20.05
CA ALA A 94 14.43 -4.72 -20.69
C ALA A 94 15.09 -3.50 -20.00
N LYS A 95 16.40 -3.29 -20.22
CA LYS A 95 17.11 -2.13 -19.66
C LYS A 95 16.76 -0.82 -20.39
N ILE A 96 16.22 0.15 -19.66
CA ILE A 96 16.18 1.56 -20.10
C ILE A 96 17.59 2.15 -19.90
N SER A 97 18.31 2.50 -20.96
CA SER A 97 19.71 2.96 -20.85
C SER A 97 19.85 4.44 -20.47
N ASN A 98 18.82 5.26 -20.69
CA ASN A 98 18.87 6.70 -20.46
C ASN A 98 18.48 7.08 -19.02
N ASN A 99 19.39 7.73 -18.30
CA ASN A 99 19.19 8.15 -16.91
C ASN A 99 17.98 9.08 -16.70
N LYS A 100 17.67 9.98 -17.64
CA LYS A 100 16.51 10.88 -17.53
C LYS A 100 15.19 10.11 -17.69
N ILE A 101 15.17 9.15 -18.61
CA ILE A 101 14.01 8.30 -18.84
C ILE A 101 13.82 7.36 -17.63
N LYS A 102 14.89 6.75 -17.11
CA LYS A 102 14.82 5.97 -15.86
C LYS A 102 14.23 6.75 -14.69
N ALA A 103 14.68 7.99 -14.47
CA ALA A 103 14.17 8.82 -13.38
C ALA A 103 12.68 9.16 -13.58
N LEU A 104 12.28 9.47 -14.82
CA LEU A 104 10.88 9.72 -15.18
C LEU A 104 10.01 8.48 -14.98
N THR A 105 10.47 7.31 -15.45
CA THR A 105 9.73 6.05 -15.32
C THR A 105 9.66 5.58 -13.86
N ALA A 106 10.74 5.72 -13.08
CA ALA A 106 10.74 5.44 -11.64
C ALA A 106 9.73 6.31 -10.89
N GLY A 107 9.72 7.63 -11.18
CA GLY A 107 8.74 8.54 -10.60
C GLY A 107 7.31 8.18 -10.98
N ALA A 108 7.08 7.84 -12.26
CA ALA A 108 5.76 7.41 -12.74
C ALA A 108 5.28 6.12 -12.07
N VAL A 109 6.16 5.14 -11.86
CA VAL A 109 5.84 3.88 -11.15
C VAL A 109 5.37 4.17 -9.73
N ILE A 110 6.10 5.00 -8.99
CA ILE A 110 5.73 5.39 -7.62
C ILE A 110 4.35 6.06 -7.61
N ILE A 111 4.11 7.00 -8.51
CA ILE A 111 2.83 7.73 -8.60
C ILE A 111 1.68 6.76 -8.93
N VAL A 112 1.86 5.88 -9.93
CA VAL A 112 0.85 4.89 -10.33
C VAL A 112 0.56 3.92 -9.19
N THR A 113 1.58 3.46 -8.48
CA THR A 113 1.41 2.59 -7.30
C THR A 113 0.60 3.30 -6.21
N ILE A 114 0.90 4.57 -5.91
CA ILE A 114 0.15 5.36 -4.92
C ILE A 114 -1.32 5.50 -5.35
N ILE A 115 -1.58 5.85 -6.61
CA ILE A 115 -2.95 5.97 -7.14
C ILE A 115 -3.69 4.63 -7.06
N ALA A 116 -3.02 3.52 -7.44
CA ALA A 116 -3.60 2.19 -7.37
C ALA A 116 -3.94 1.78 -5.94
N VAL A 117 -3.12 2.15 -4.95
CA VAL A 117 -3.41 1.94 -3.53
C VAL A 117 -4.65 2.72 -3.12
N ILE A 118 -4.69 4.03 -3.39
CA ILE A 118 -5.81 4.91 -3.00
C ILE A 118 -7.13 4.40 -3.60
N TRP A 119 -7.10 3.99 -4.86
CA TRP A 119 -8.26 3.40 -5.54
C TRP A 119 -8.65 2.06 -4.92
N ALA A 120 -7.68 1.18 -4.65
CA ALA A 120 -7.94 -0.15 -4.08
C ALA A 120 -8.46 -0.11 -2.64
N THR A 121 -8.09 0.90 -1.86
CA THR A 121 -8.59 1.08 -0.47
C THR A 121 -9.94 1.77 -0.40
N GLY A 122 -10.49 2.26 -1.52
CA GLY A 122 -11.76 2.98 -1.55
C GLY A 122 -11.73 4.28 -0.73
N THR A 123 -10.54 4.87 -0.55
CA THR A 123 -10.29 6.12 0.19
C THR A 123 -10.19 7.32 -0.75
N ASP A 124 -10.66 7.15 -1.98
CA ASP A 124 -10.67 8.18 -3.02
C ASP A 124 -11.44 9.43 -2.56
N ASN A 125 -12.59 9.24 -1.92
CA ASN A 125 -13.44 10.35 -1.46
C ASN A 125 -12.77 11.18 -0.35
N GLU A 126 -12.13 10.57 0.64
CA GLU A 126 -11.53 11.30 1.78
C GLU A 126 -10.29 12.12 1.38
N ILE A 127 -9.47 11.59 0.47
CA ILE A 127 -8.26 12.28 0.00
C ILE A 127 -8.65 13.41 -0.95
N ILE A 128 -9.60 13.18 -1.86
CA ILE A 128 -10.12 14.23 -2.74
C ILE A 128 -10.79 15.32 -1.89
N ASP A 129 -11.57 14.94 -0.87
CA ASP A 129 -12.17 15.88 0.08
C ASP A 129 -11.12 16.69 0.83
N PHE A 130 -10.04 16.06 1.29
CA PHE A 130 -8.94 16.73 1.96
C PHE A 130 -8.23 17.75 1.05
N PHE A 131 -7.89 17.37 -0.18
CA PHE A 131 -7.10 18.21 -1.08
C PHE A 131 -7.92 19.24 -1.83
N PHE A 132 -9.20 18.99 -2.11
CA PHE A 132 -10.02 19.84 -2.98
C PHE A 132 -11.21 20.47 -2.28
N TYR A 133 -11.76 19.84 -1.24
CA TYR A 133 -13.01 20.28 -0.61
C TYR A 133 -12.87 20.79 0.85
N GLN A 134 -11.64 20.99 1.35
CA GLN A 134 -11.40 21.62 2.66
C GLN A 134 -11.42 23.15 2.63
N SER A 135 -11.63 23.77 3.79
CA SER A 135 -11.61 25.23 3.93
C SER A 135 -10.30 25.88 3.45
N TRP A 136 -9.17 25.19 3.59
CA TRP A 136 -7.86 25.66 3.13
C TRP A 136 -7.64 25.47 1.62
N SER A 137 -8.26 24.46 1.00
CA SER A 137 -7.97 24.04 -0.37
C SER A 137 -8.36 25.11 -1.39
N LYS A 138 -9.49 25.78 -1.18
CA LYS A 138 -10.00 26.81 -2.10
C LYS A 138 -9.02 27.97 -2.26
N ALA A 139 -8.49 28.47 -1.15
CA ALA A 139 -7.52 29.57 -1.17
C ALA A 139 -6.20 29.13 -1.81
N PHE A 140 -5.72 27.93 -1.45
CA PHE A 140 -4.49 27.36 -2.02
C PHE A 140 -4.59 27.19 -3.54
N TRP A 141 -5.60 26.49 -4.05
CA TRP A 141 -5.76 26.22 -5.48
C TRP A 141 -6.01 27.49 -6.29
N THR A 142 -6.73 28.46 -5.72
CA THR A 142 -6.90 29.77 -6.36
C THR A 142 -5.56 30.47 -6.56
N ASN A 143 -4.70 30.48 -5.53
CA ASN A 143 -3.36 31.07 -5.62
C ASN A 143 -2.47 30.31 -6.62
N VAL A 144 -2.53 28.98 -6.64
CA VAL A 144 -1.81 28.16 -7.65
C VAL A 144 -2.22 28.54 -9.06
N VAL A 145 -3.53 28.66 -9.34
CA VAL A 145 -4.05 29.08 -10.65
C VAL A 145 -3.54 30.47 -11.02
N PHE A 146 -3.56 31.43 -10.10
CA PHE A 146 -3.02 32.77 -10.36
C PHE A 146 -1.52 32.75 -10.68
N VAL A 147 -0.71 32.01 -9.91
CA VAL A 147 0.73 31.89 -10.17
C VAL A 147 1.00 31.25 -11.52
N VAL A 148 0.27 30.19 -11.88
CA VAL A 148 0.40 29.53 -13.19
C VAL A 148 -0.01 30.46 -14.32
N ALA A 149 -1.11 31.22 -14.16
CA ALA A 149 -1.55 32.19 -15.15
C ALA A 149 -0.51 33.29 -15.37
N ILE A 150 0.08 33.84 -14.29
CA ILE A 150 1.14 34.85 -14.36
C ILE A 150 2.39 34.27 -15.01
N ALA A 151 2.84 33.09 -14.59
CA ALA A 151 3.99 32.41 -15.18
C ALA A 151 3.79 32.16 -16.69
N THR A 152 2.58 31.76 -17.08
CA THR A 152 2.21 31.54 -18.49
C THR A 152 2.23 32.85 -19.28
N ALA A 153 1.64 33.93 -18.74
CA ALA A 153 1.66 35.24 -19.37
C ALA A 153 3.09 35.76 -19.56
N LEU A 154 3.94 35.65 -18.53
CA LEU A 154 5.35 36.02 -18.61
C LEU A 154 6.11 35.18 -19.63
N ALA A 155 5.90 33.86 -19.66
CA ALA A 155 6.52 32.98 -20.64
C ALA A 155 6.12 33.34 -22.08
N LEU A 156 4.85 33.69 -22.31
CA LEU A 156 4.37 34.14 -23.63
C LEU A 156 4.97 35.48 -24.05
N VAL A 157 5.04 36.45 -23.14
CA VAL A 157 5.65 37.76 -23.40
C VAL A 157 7.14 37.62 -23.70
N LEU A 158 7.87 36.83 -22.91
CA LEU A 158 9.31 36.60 -23.12
C LEU A 158 9.58 35.86 -24.43
N ARG A 159 8.72 34.91 -24.82
CA ARG A 159 8.81 34.21 -26.10
C ARG A 159 8.49 35.13 -27.29
N SER A 160 7.54 36.06 -27.12
CA SER A 160 7.26 37.11 -28.12
C SER A 160 8.41 38.11 -28.25
N SER A 161 9.14 38.40 -27.16
CA SER A 161 10.31 39.28 -27.16
C SER A 161 11.55 38.65 -27.80
N SER A 162 11.65 37.32 -27.83
CA SER A 162 12.79 36.58 -28.40
C SER A 162 12.62 36.21 -29.88
N GLY A 163 11.42 36.35 -30.45
CA GLY A 163 11.13 36.03 -31.85
C GLY A 163 11.11 37.23 -32.80
N GLY A 164 11.52 38.41 -32.31
CA GLY A 164 11.54 39.67 -33.06
C GLY A 164 12.94 40.16 -33.42
N ASN A 165 13.81 39.26 -33.88
CA ASN A 165 15.03 39.54 -34.65
C ASN A 165 15.25 38.43 -35.67
#